data_AF-A0A2G3LJB9-F1
#
_entry.id   AF-A0A2G3LJB9-F1
#
_cell.length_a   1.000
_cell.length_b   1.000
_cell.length_c   1.000
_cell.angle_alpha   90.00
_cell.angle_beta   90.00
_cell.angle_gamma   90.00
#
_symmetry.space_group_name_H-M   'P 1'
#
loop_
_entity.id
_entity.type
_entity.pdbx_description
1 polymer ?
#
loop_
_entity_poly.entity_id
_entity_poly.type
_entity_poly.pdbx_seq_one_letter_code
_entity_poly.pdbx_strand_id
1 'polypeptide(L)'
;MQELKQKGLRGPWNDALYVPTLYHFLGPFDVYDREETLGVELDAWNMNDPAQRAALIRRDITSQYKELSYRHRHALVAVLAQALQDPDFDFQAILEHEPESTYALPALWDEMADPRAFFADIYRLVQQDWREDLARAAAEDPANW
;
A
#
# COMPACT_ATOMS: atom_id res chain seq x y z
N MET A 1 35.22 11.16 -14.56
CA MET A 1 33.91 11.65 -14.10
C MET A 1 33.20 10.46 -13.49
N GLN A 2 33.28 10.30 -12.18
CA GLN A 2 32.59 9.21 -11.48
C GLN A 2 31.14 9.65 -11.36
N GLU A 3 30.24 9.00 -12.09
CA GLU A 3 28.80 9.21 -11.88
C GLU A 3 28.52 8.92 -10.41
N LEU A 4 28.14 9.96 -9.67
CA LEU A 4 27.55 9.83 -8.35
C LEU A 4 26.26 9.04 -8.54
N LYS A 5 26.32 7.71 -8.47
CA LYS A 5 25.13 6.89 -8.29
C LYS A 5 24.44 7.43 -7.05
N GLN A 6 23.26 8.04 -7.24
CA GLN A 6 22.42 8.48 -6.13
C GLN A 6 22.26 7.30 -5.17
N LYS A 7 22.57 7.50 -3.88
CA LYS A 7 22.35 6.46 -2.86
C LYS A 7 20.86 6.34 -2.57
N GLY A 8 20.39 5.13 -2.29
CA GLY A 8 18.99 4.87 -1.96
C GLY A 8 18.46 3.61 -2.64
N LEU A 9 17.48 3.01 -1.97
CA LEU A 9 16.79 1.81 -2.44
C LEU A 9 16.25 2.04 -3.86
N ARG A 10 16.64 1.17 -4.79
CA ARG A 10 16.17 1.21 -6.18
C ARG A 10 14.81 0.56 -6.30
N GLY A 11 14.02 1.00 -7.27
CA GLY A 11 12.70 0.46 -7.52
C GLY A 11 12.74 -1.05 -7.78
N PRO A 12 11.65 -1.77 -7.48
CA PRO A 12 11.60 -3.22 -7.67
C PRO A 12 11.58 -3.62 -9.16
N TRP A 13 11.21 -2.70 -10.06
CA TRP A 13 11.07 -2.95 -11.50
C TRP A 13 11.99 -2.10 -12.39
N ASN A 14 12.69 -1.10 -11.83
CA ASN A 14 13.57 -0.22 -12.59
C ASN A 14 14.66 0.39 -11.69
N ASP A 15 15.69 0.98 -12.29
CA ASP A 15 16.83 1.60 -11.58
C ASP A 15 16.53 2.99 -10.99
N ALA A 16 15.28 3.48 -11.05
CA ALA A 16 14.91 4.74 -10.39
C ALA A 16 14.96 4.61 -8.87
N LEU A 17 15.04 5.75 -8.16
CA LEU A 17 14.92 5.74 -6.70
C LEU A 17 13.51 5.32 -6.30
N TYR A 18 13.43 4.43 -5.31
CA TYR A 18 12.17 3.97 -4.76
C TYR A 18 11.59 5.01 -3.80
N VAL A 19 10.45 5.58 -4.17
CA VAL A 19 9.70 6.56 -3.38
C VAL A 19 8.31 5.97 -3.09
N PRO A 20 8.16 5.19 -2.00
CA PRO A 20 6.87 4.59 -1.68
C PRO A 20 5.85 5.64 -1.27
N THR A 21 4.60 5.39 -1.63
CA THR A 21 3.42 6.19 -1.26
C THR A 21 2.32 5.25 -0.78
N LEU A 22 1.31 5.79 -0.09
CA LEU A 22 0.20 4.98 0.39
C LEU A 22 -0.62 4.36 -0.76
N TYR A 23 -0.63 4.97 -1.94
CA TYR A 23 -1.24 4.41 -3.16
C TYR A 23 -0.66 3.04 -3.55
N HIS A 24 0.59 2.74 -3.16
CA HIS A 24 1.14 1.41 -3.40
C HIS A 24 0.37 0.32 -2.64
N PHE A 25 -0.33 0.60 -1.54
CA PHE A 25 -1.19 -0.43 -0.92
C PHE A 25 -2.47 -0.69 -1.72
N LEU A 26 -2.82 0.22 -2.62
CA LEU A 26 -4.10 0.21 -3.33
C LEU A 26 -4.00 -0.36 -4.76
N GLY A 27 -2.78 -0.58 -5.26
CA GLY A 27 -2.54 -1.19 -6.57
C GLY A 27 -3.31 -2.51 -6.85
N PRO A 28 -3.48 -3.44 -5.90
CA PRO A 28 -4.26 -4.66 -6.12
C PRO A 28 -5.75 -4.40 -6.37
N PHE A 29 -6.25 -3.22 -6.01
CA PHE A 29 -7.63 -2.80 -6.14
C PHE A 29 -7.85 -1.83 -7.29
N ASP A 30 -6.86 -1.66 -8.19
CA ASP A 30 -7.04 -0.86 -9.40
C ASP A 30 -8.05 -1.54 -10.33
N VAL A 31 -9.21 -0.90 -10.48
CA VAL A 31 -10.31 -1.36 -11.32
C VAL A 31 -10.35 -0.66 -12.68
N TYR A 32 -9.41 0.24 -12.98
CA TYR A 32 -9.36 0.91 -14.29
C TYR A 32 -9.28 -0.13 -15.42
N ASP A 33 -10.18 -0.02 -16.41
CA ASP A 33 -10.40 -1.00 -17.50
C ASP A 33 -10.83 -2.42 -17.03
N ARG A 34 -11.20 -2.57 -15.75
CA ARG A 34 -11.58 -3.83 -15.10
C ARG A 34 -12.83 -3.70 -14.24
N GLU A 35 -13.60 -2.64 -14.42
CA GLU A 35 -14.77 -2.28 -13.62
C GLU A 35 -15.83 -3.39 -13.65
N GLU A 36 -16.11 -3.93 -14.84
CA GLU A 36 -17.10 -4.99 -15.06
C GLU A 36 -16.64 -6.40 -14.61
N THR A 37 -15.42 -6.53 -14.09
CA THR A 37 -14.87 -7.81 -13.62
C THR A 37 -14.35 -7.73 -12.19
N LEU A 38 -13.22 -7.06 -11.98
CA LEU A 38 -12.66 -6.85 -10.65
C LEU A 38 -13.54 -5.90 -9.84
N GLY A 39 -14.07 -4.83 -10.45
CA GLY A 39 -14.99 -3.92 -9.76
C GLY A 39 -16.21 -4.65 -9.20
N VAL A 40 -16.91 -5.41 -10.04
CA VAL A 40 -18.06 -6.24 -9.62
C VAL A 40 -17.70 -7.22 -8.49
N GLU A 41 -16.49 -7.78 -8.51
CA GLU A 41 -16.01 -8.66 -7.43
C GLU A 41 -15.78 -7.90 -6.13
N LEU A 42 -15.11 -6.75 -6.20
CA LEU A 42 -14.77 -5.92 -5.06
C LEU A 42 -16.01 -5.22 -4.44
N ASP A 43 -17.03 -4.93 -5.24
CA ASP A 43 -18.32 -4.39 -4.77
C ASP A 43 -19.07 -5.36 -3.83
N ALA A 44 -18.77 -6.66 -3.89
CA ALA A 44 -19.34 -7.64 -2.96
C ALA A 44 -18.74 -7.55 -1.55
N TRP A 45 -17.65 -6.81 -1.36
CA TRP A 45 -16.96 -6.67 -0.09
C TRP A 45 -17.38 -5.41 0.66
N ASN A 46 -17.83 -5.57 1.90
CA ASN A 46 -18.13 -4.43 2.77
C ASN A 46 -16.87 -3.94 3.49
N MET A 47 -16.30 -2.81 3.04
CA MET A 47 -15.11 -2.22 3.69
C MET A 47 -15.37 -1.59 5.05
N ASN A 48 -16.63 -1.40 5.44
CA ASN A 48 -17.00 -1.01 6.79
C ASN A 48 -17.09 -2.22 7.75
N ASP A 49 -17.07 -3.45 7.24
CA ASP A 49 -16.98 -4.68 8.05
C ASP A 49 -15.50 -5.06 8.30
N PRO A 50 -15.01 -5.03 9.55
CA PRO A 50 -13.62 -5.33 9.87
C PRO A 50 -13.17 -6.74 9.47
N ALA A 51 -14.07 -7.73 9.47
CA ALA A 51 -13.72 -9.10 9.12
C ALA A 51 -13.51 -9.23 7.61
N GLN A 52 -14.39 -8.62 6.81
CA GLN A 52 -14.27 -8.59 5.36
C GLN A 52 -13.05 -7.80 4.92
N ARG A 53 -12.86 -6.60 5.50
CA ARG A 53 -11.68 -5.77 5.26
C ARG A 53 -10.39 -6.51 5.57
N ALA A 54 -10.28 -7.18 6.72
CA ALA A 54 -9.09 -7.94 7.07
C ALA A 54 -8.84 -9.13 6.14
N ALA A 55 -9.89 -9.80 5.65
CA ALA A 55 -9.78 -10.89 4.70
C ALA A 55 -9.30 -10.40 3.33
N LEU A 56 -9.85 -9.28 2.83
CA LEU A 56 -9.44 -8.67 1.57
C LEU A 56 -7.98 -8.20 1.61
N ILE A 57 -7.57 -7.50 2.68
CA ILE A 57 -6.18 -7.06 2.89
C ILE A 57 -5.21 -8.24 2.84
N ARG A 58 -5.53 -9.36 3.52
CA ARG A 58 -4.66 -10.53 3.48
C ARG A 58 -4.60 -11.15 2.09
N ARG A 59 -5.73 -11.25 1.41
CA ARG A 59 -5.83 -11.82 0.06
C ARG A 59 -4.99 -11.05 -0.95
N ASP A 60 -5.09 -9.72 -0.95
CA ASP A 60 -4.63 -8.90 -2.06
C ASP A 60 -3.40 -8.05 -1.73
N ILE A 61 -3.14 -7.72 -0.47
CA ILE A 61 -1.93 -6.99 -0.06
C ILE A 61 -0.88 -7.98 0.44
N THR A 62 -1.11 -8.64 1.58
CA THR A 62 -0.02 -9.39 2.24
C THR A 62 0.40 -10.63 1.47
N SER A 63 -0.51 -11.23 0.69
CA SER A 63 -0.25 -12.45 -0.10
C SER A 63 0.29 -12.21 -1.52
N GLN A 64 0.01 -11.05 -2.15
CA GLN A 64 0.35 -10.79 -3.56
C GLN A 64 1.68 -10.06 -3.77
N TYR A 65 2.16 -9.29 -2.78
CA TYR A 65 3.40 -8.51 -2.88
C TYR A 65 4.70 -9.35 -2.80
N LYS A 66 4.75 -10.50 -3.48
CA LYS A 66 5.96 -11.33 -3.60
C LYS A 66 7.07 -10.63 -4.38
N GLU A 67 6.73 -9.67 -5.24
CA GLU A 67 7.69 -8.93 -6.05
C GLU A 67 8.46 -7.86 -5.25
N LEU A 68 7.90 -7.38 -4.13
CA LEU A 68 8.62 -6.48 -3.23
C LEU A 68 9.61 -7.27 -2.38
N SER A 69 10.88 -6.88 -2.43
CA SER A 69 11.87 -7.38 -1.46
C SER A 69 11.56 -6.87 -0.05
N TYR A 70 12.14 -7.52 0.96
CA TYR A 70 11.95 -7.15 2.37
C TYR A 70 12.29 -5.66 2.66
N ARG A 71 13.27 -5.08 1.96
CA ARG A 71 13.60 -3.64 2.06
C ARG A 71 12.49 -2.73 1.53
N HIS A 72 11.90 -3.09 0.39
CA HIS A 72 10.78 -2.35 -0.18
C HIS A 72 9.56 -2.40 0.72
N ARG A 73 9.23 -3.59 1.23
CA ARG A 73 8.13 -3.77 2.19
C ARG A 73 8.36 -2.91 3.43
N HIS A 74 9.57 -2.91 3.98
CA HIS A 74 9.90 -2.07 5.12
C HIS A 74 9.76 -0.57 4.83
N ALA A 75 10.29 -0.08 3.71
CA ALA A 75 10.17 1.32 3.32
C ALA A 75 8.70 1.73 3.13
N LEU A 76 7.89 0.88 2.51
CA LEU A 76 6.46 1.11 2.30
C LEU A 76 5.68 1.15 3.63
N VAL A 77 5.95 0.19 4.54
CA VAL A 77 5.34 0.15 5.88
C VAL A 77 5.76 1.36 6.73
N ALA A 78 6.98 1.87 6.57
CA ALA A 78 7.44 3.06 7.28
C ALA A 78 6.69 4.34 6.86
N VAL A 79 6.29 4.46 5.59
CA VAL A 79 5.45 5.59 5.13
C VAL A 79 4.06 5.52 5.74
N LEU A 80 3.47 4.32 5.78
CA LEU A 80 2.17 4.09 6.43
C LEU A 80 2.23 4.38 7.94
N ALA A 81 3.29 3.95 8.62
CA ALA A 81 3.48 4.24 10.04
C ALA A 81 3.53 5.75 10.32
N GLN A 82 4.22 6.53 9.47
CA GLN A 82 4.30 7.99 9.60
C GLN A 82 2.94 8.66 9.41
N ALA A 83 2.19 8.28 8.37
CA ALA A 83 0.85 8.82 8.13
C ALA A 83 -0.12 8.47 9.26
N LEU A 84 -0.03 7.28 9.85
CA LEU A 84 -0.86 6.89 10.99
C LEU A 84 -0.52 7.63 12.29
N GLN A 85 0.74 8.06 12.46
CA GLN A 85 1.17 8.86 13.61
C GLN A 85 0.71 10.31 13.55
N ASP A 86 0.44 10.82 12.35
CA ASP A 86 -0.13 12.15 12.15
C ASP A 86 -1.67 12.07 12.33
N PRO A 87 -2.23 12.71 13.38
CA PRO A 87 -3.67 12.70 13.62
C PRO A 87 -4.47 13.50 12.57
N ASP A 88 -3.82 14.45 11.89
CA ASP A 88 -4.44 15.36 10.92
C ASP A 88 -4.28 14.87 9.47
N PHE A 89 -3.54 13.76 9.27
CA PHE A 89 -3.38 13.16 7.96
C PHE A 89 -4.72 12.73 7.36
N ASP A 90 -5.00 13.21 6.15
CA ASP A 90 -6.22 12.96 5.41
C ASP A 90 -6.12 11.67 4.59
N PHE A 91 -6.63 10.57 5.16
CA PHE A 91 -6.71 9.29 4.46
C PHE A 91 -7.86 9.23 3.45
N GLN A 92 -8.86 10.11 3.56
CA GLN A 92 -9.99 10.14 2.65
C GLN A 92 -9.54 10.60 1.26
N ALA A 93 -8.71 11.64 1.20
CA ALA A 93 -8.15 12.18 -0.05
C ALA A 93 -7.40 11.13 -0.91
N ILE A 94 -6.94 10.03 -0.34
CA ILE A 94 -6.26 8.95 -1.07
C ILE A 94 -7.28 8.02 -1.77
N LEU A 95 -8.48 7.93 -1.23
CA LEU A 95 -9.55 7.09 -1.75
C LEU A 95 -10.48 7.84 -2.72
N GLU A 96 -10.39 9.16 -2.79
CA GLU A 96 -11.20 10.00 -3.67
C GLU A 96 -10.93 9.68 -5.15
N HIS A 97 -12.00 9.67 -5.94
CA HIS A 97 -11.90 9.45 -7.38
C HIS A 97 -11.34 10.69 -8.08
N GLU A 98 -10.27 10.48 -8.86
CA GLU A 98 -9.64 11.47 -9.73
C GLU A 98 -10.05 11.20 -11.20
N PRO A 99 -10.97 11.98 -11.81
CA PRO A 99 -11.55 11.65 -13.11
C PRO A 99 -10.57 11.59 -14.29
N GLU A 100 -9.42 12.27 -14.18
CA GLU A 100 -8.38 12.27 -15.22
C GLU A 100 -7.28 11.22 -14.96
N SER A 101 -7.42 10.42 -13.90
CA SER A 101 -6.44 9.42 -13.51
C SER A 101 -6.56 8.14 -14.33
N THR A 102 -5.42 7.54 -14.69
CA THR A 102 -5.35 6.17 -15.26
C THR A 102 -5.36 5.11 -14.16
N TYR A 103 -6.08 5.38 -13.07
CA TYR A 103 -6.16 4.57 -11.87
C TYR A 103 -7.53 4.82 -11.25
N ALA A 104 -8.25 3.76 -10.95
CA ALA A 104 -9.58 3.84 -10.36
C ALA A 104 -9.70 2.84 -9.21
N LEU A 105 -10.33 3.26 -8.12
CA LEU A 105 -10.69 2.38 -7.01
C LEU A 105 -12.11 1.84 -7.20
N PRO A 106 -12.47 0.74 -6.49
CA PRO A 106 -13.82 0.21 -6.55
C PRO A 106 -14.84 1.25 -6.09
N ALA A 107 -16.06 1.13 -6.59
CA ALA A 107 -17.12 2.06 -6.23
C ALA A 107 -17.32 2.09 -4.70
N LEU A 108 -17.71 3.26 -4.17
CA LEU A 108 -18.01 3.49 -2.75
C LEU A 108 -16.80 3.42 -1.80
N TRP A 109 -15.58 3.20 -2.30
CA TRP A 109 -14.39 3.27 -1.44
C TRP A 109 -14.09 4.70 -1.00
N ASP A 110 -14.43 5.69 -1.82
CA ASP A 110 -14.47 7.11 -1.48
C ASP A 110 -15.61 7.47 -0.50
N GLU A 111 -16.56 6.58 -0.27
CA GLU A 111 -17.62 6.73 0.74
C GLU A 111 -17.35 5.90 2.02
N MET A 112 -16.15 5.33 2.16
CA MET A 112 -15.79 4.53 3.32
C MET A 112 -15.93 5.33 4.61
N ALA A 113 -16.58 4.76 5.63
CA ALA A 113 -16.90 5.49 6.86
C ALA A 113 -15.66 5.82 7.70
N ASP A 114 -14.61 5.01 7.61
CA ASP A 114 -13.35 5.22 8.33
C ASP A 114 -12.14 4.76 7.48
N PRO A 115 -11.67 5.62 6.55
CA PRO A 115 -10.48 5.36 5.75
C PRO A 115 -9.24 5.09 6.61
N ARG A 116 -9.10 5.82 7.73
CA ARG A 116 -7.97 5.63 8.65
C ARG A 116 -7.98 4.23 9.25
N ALA A 117 -9.13 3.68 9.62
CA ALA A 117 -9.24 2.29 10.09
C ALA A 117 -8.80 1.28 9.04
N PHE A 118 -9.09 1.52 7.75
CA PHE A 118 -8.60 0.66 6.67
C PHE A 118 -7.07 0.64 6.59
N PHE A 119 -6.44 1.80 6.57
CA PHE A 119 -4.97 1.90 6.58
C PHE A 119 -4.35 1.37 7.89
N ALA A 120 -5.00 1.55 9.03
CA ALA A 120 -4.57 0.98 10.30
C ALA A 120 -4.65 -0.57 10.31
N ASP A 121 -5.68 -1.15 9.70
CA ASP A 121 -5.79 -2.59 9.52
C ASP A 121 -4.71 -3.14 8.57
N ILE A 122 -4.40 -2.42 7.49
CA ILE A 122 -3.25 -2.76 6.64
C ILE A 122 -1.99 -2.80 7.49
N TYR A 123 -1.70 -1.74 8.24
CA TYR A 123 -0.50 -1.66 9.07
C TYR A 123 -0.42 -2.82 10.09
N ARG A 124 -1.53 -3.11 10.77
CA ARG A 124 -1.60 -4.22 11.72
C ARG A 124 -1.33 -5.56 11.04
N LEU A 125 -1.88 -5.79 9.86
CA LEU A 125 -1.78 -7.06 9.13
C LEU A 125 -0.39 -7.26 8.49
N VAL A 126 0.19 -6.23 7.88
CA VAL A 126 1.56 -6.32 7.34
C VAL A 126 2.60 -6.53 8.44
N GLN A 127 2.42 -5.95 9.63
CA GLN A 127 3.28 -6.21 10.79
C GLN A 127 3.21 -7.67 11.28
N GLN A 128 2.07 -8.34 11.06
CA GLN A 128 1.90 -9.76 11.37
C GLN A 128 2.49 -10.64 10.27
N ASP A 129 2.06 -10.41 9.03
CA ASP A 129 2.30 -11.31 7.91
C ASP A 129 3.70 -11.11 7.29
N TRP A 130 4.29 -9.91 7.39
CA TRP A 130 5.65 -9.61 6.90
C TRP A 130 6.68 -9.46 8.03
N ARG A 131 6.36 -9.96 9.24
CA ARG A 131 7.20 -9.77 10.44
C ARG A 131 8.69 -10.06 10.21
N GLU A 132 9.01 -11.18 9.57
CA GLU A 132 10.40 -11.61 9.35
C GLU A 132 11.14 -10.67 8.39
N ASP A 133 10.47 -10.24 7.32
CA ASP A 133 11.01 -9.29 6.36
C ASP A 133 11.26 -7.92 6.99
N LEU A 134 10.30 -7.44 7.78
CA LEU A 134 10.42 -6.17 8.49
C LEU A 134 11.54 -6.21 9.52
N ALA A 135 11.66 -7.29 10.29
CA ALA A 135 12.73 -7.48 11.25
C ALA A 135 14.11 -7.54 10.58
N ARG A 136 14.19 -8.22 9.43
CA ARG A 136 15.42 -8.29 8.63
C ARG A 136 15.86 -6.92 8.11
N ALA A 137 14.94 -6.15 7.53
CA ALA A 137 15.23 -4.80 7.05
C ALA A 137 15.65 -3.86 8.18
N ALA A 138 14.97 -3.94 9.33
CA ALA A 138 15.26 -3.10 10.50
C ALA A 138 16.63 -3.37 11.14
N ALA A 139 17.25 -4.53 10.87
CA ALA A 139 18.60 -4.85 11.30
C ALA A 139 19.70 -4.28 10.38
N GLU A 140 19.33 -3.72 9.23
CA GLU A 140 20.26 -3.07 8.30
C GLU A 140 20.26 -1.55 8.49
N ASP A 141 21.32 -0.90 8.01
CA ASP A 141 21.36 0.56 7.89
C ASP A 141 20.80 0.97 6.50
N PRO A 142 19.66 1.69 6.43
CA PRO A 142 19.05 2.13 5.18
C PRO A 142 19.94 2.97 4.28
N ALA A 143 21.01 3.59 4.82
CA ALA A 143 21.99 4.33 4.02
C ALA A 143 22.81 3.42 3.09
N ASN A 144 22.75 2.10 3.27
CA ASN A 144 23.42 1.08 2.46
C ASN A 144 22.49 0.36 1.48
N TRP A 145 21.25 0.83 1.33
CA TRP A 145 20.27 0.28 0.38
C TRP A 145 20.46 0.81 -1.04
#